data_AF-A0A8B7PJY4-F1
#
_entry.id   AF-A0A8B7PJY4-F1
#
_cell.length_a   1.000
_cell.length_b   1.000
_cell.length_c   1.000
_cell.angle_alpha   90.00
_cell.angle_beta   90.00
_cell.angle_gamma   90.00
#
_symmetry.space_group_name_H-M   'P 1'
#
loop_
_entity.id
_entity.type
_entity.pdbx_description
1 polymer ?
#
loop_
_entity_poly.entity_id
_entity_poly.type
_entity_poly.pdbx_seq_one_letter_code
_entity_poly.pdbx_strand_id
1 'polypeptide(L)'
;MSPYAAVRPLHRLFLCVIASCTIVTITLLCRENVSEQKSAVPRLLSNDHEDQSSRRHGNAREVGEEKNTPLTSPPPPILNWHNFFDFIEEAAGCSNLEMLGGIMVGEVRDGDKAVCLDNGVAPTPGACLVLSFGINNEWSFDDAMEEYGCRVTYLPY
;
A
#
# COMPACT_ATOMS: atom_id res chain seq x y z
N MET A 1 20.17 -28.26 -57.66
CA MET A 1 20.37 -27.63 -56.33
C MET A 1 19.27 -26.60 -56.11
N SER A 2 18.49 -26.70 -55.03
CA SER A 2 17.35 -25.80 -54.73
C SER A 2 17.79 -24.67 -53.79
N PRO A 3 17.57 -23.38 -54.12
CA PRO A 3 18.05 -22.23 -53.34
C PRO A 3 17.33 -22.05 -51.98
N TYR A 4 16.31 -22.84 -51.68
CA TYR A 4 15.47 -22.69 -50.49
C TYR A 4 16.00 -23.37 -49.22
N ALA A 5 17.07 -24.16 -49.32
CA ALA A 5 17.64 -24.86 -48.16
C ALA A 5 18.46 -23.92 -47.23
N ALA A 6 19.01 -22.82 -47.77
CA ALA A 6 19.88 -21.90 -47.04
C ALA A 6 19.14 -20.71 -46.38
N VAL A 7 17.88 -20.45 -46.74
CA VAL A 7 17.10 -19.29 -46.24
C VAL A 7 16.49 -19.55 -44.85
N ARG A 8 16.14 -20.80 -44.55
CA ARG A 8 15.55 -21.21 -43.26
C ARG A 8 16.47 -21.00 -42.04
N PRO A 9 17.77 -21.34 -42.08
CA PRO A 9 18.66 -21.08 -40.95
C PRO A 9 18.92 -19.58 -40.76
N LEU A 10 19.03 -18.81 -41.85
CA LEU A 10 19.22 -17.36 -41.79
C LEU A 10 17.99 -16.65 -41.19
N HIS A 11 16.78 -17.06 -41.57
CA HIS A 11 15.54 -16.54 -41.01
C HIS A 11 15.38 -16.86 -39.51
N ARG A 12 15.76 -18.08 -39.08
CA ARG A 12 15.76 -18.45 -37.65
C ARG A 12 16.77 -17.63 -36.86
N LEU A 13 17.96 -17.41 -37.41
CA LEU A 13 18.98 -16.56 -36.80
C LEU A 13 18.48 -15.11 -36.69
N PHE A 14 17.84 -14.58 -37.73
CA PHE A 14 17.26 -13.24 -37.71
C PHE A 14 16.17 -13.09 -36.65
N LEU A 15 15.27 -14.07 -36.52
CA LEU A 15 14.24 -14.08 -35.48
C LEU A 15 14.85 -14.14 -34.07
N CYS A 16 15.91 -14.93 -33.85
CA CYS A 16 16.61 -14.98 -32.57
C CYS A 16 17.28 -13.65 -32.21
N VAL A 17 17.88 -12.96 -33.18
CA VAL A 17 18.50 -11.65 -32.98
C VAL A 17 17.46 -10.58 -32.66
N ILE A 18 16.32 -10.57 -33.37
CA ILE A 18 15.23 -9.63 -33.07
C ILE A 18 14.69 -9.88 -31.66
N ALA A 19 14.43 -11.14 -31.30
CA ALA A 19 13.93 -11.50 -29.97
C ALA A 19 14.91 -11.08 -28.85
N SER A 20 16.22 -11.30 -29.03
CA SER A 20 17.21 -10.88 -28.03
C SER A 20 17.29 -9.35 -27.92
N CYS A 21 17.26 -8.62 -29.04
CA CYS A 21 17.23 -7.16 -29.04
C CYS A 21 15.97 -6.60 -28.35
N THR A 22 14.80 -7.20 -28.57
CA THR A 22 13.55 -6.79 -27.89
C THR A 22 13.59 -7.06 -26.39
N ILE A 23 14.16 -8.20 -25.97
CA ILE A 23 14.27 -8.53 -24.55
C ILE A 23 15.24 -7.56 -23.86
N VAL A 24 16.39 -7.26 -24.48
CA VAL A 24 17.38 -6.32 -23.93
C VAL A 24 16.79 -4.92 -23.81
N THR A 25 16.08 -4.43 -24.84
CA THR A 25 15.45 -3.11 -24.81
C THR A 25 14.35 -3.00 -23.75
N ILE A 26 13.46 -4.00 -23.63
CA ILE A 26 12.46 -4.06 -22.55
C ILE A 26 13.16 -4.08 -21.18
N THR A 27 14.22 -4.87 -21.02
CA THR A 27 14.96 -4.95 -19.75
C THR A 27 15.61 -3.61 -19.39
N LEU A 28 16.14 -2.87 -20.36
CA LEU A 28 16.73 -1.55 -20.13
C LEU A 28 15.66 -0.50 -19.77
N LEU A 29 14.51 -0.50 -20.45
CA LEU A 29 13.36 0.37 -20.12
C LEU A 29 12.79 0.05 -18.74
N CYS A 30 12.61 -1.22 -18.40
CA CYS A 30 12.19 -1.63 -17.06
C CYS A 30 13.21 -1.25 -15.98
N ARG A 31 14.51 -1.20 -16.31
CA ARG A 31 15.55 -0.81 -15.37
C ARG A 31 15.53 0.69 -15.07
N GLU A 32 15.22 1.54 -16.05
CA GLU A 32 15.07 2.99 -15.84
C GLU A 32 13.92 3.30 -14.85
N ASN A 33 12.78 2.62 -14.97
CA ASN A 33 11.66 2.75 -14.02
C ASN A 33 11.97 2.26 -12.59
N VAL A 34 12.95 1.36 -12.42
CA VAL A 34 13.37 0.88 -11.09
C VAL A 34 14.40 1.81 -10.45
N SER A 35 15.13 2.62 -11.22
CA SER A 35 16.15 3.53 -10.68
C SER A 35 15.62 4.80 -10.02
N GLU A 36 14.41 5.27 -10.34
CA GLU A 36 13.82 6.44 -9.67
C GLU A 36 13.16 6.12 -8.31
N GLN A 37 12.96 4.84 -7.97
CA GLN A 37 12.40 4.43 -6.68
C GLN A 37 13.44 3.82 -5.72
N LYS A 38 14.67 4.32 -5.74
CA LYS A 38 15.75 3.93 -4.81
C LYS A 38 16.14 5.03 -3.82
N SER A 39 15.24 5.95 -3.49
CA SER A 39 15.46 6.92 -2.42
C SER A 39 14.97 6.36 -1.08
N ALA A 40 15.93 5.78 -0.35
CA ALA A 40 15.98 5.59 1.10
C ALA A 40 14.77 4.96 1.84
N VAL A 41 14.69 3.64 1.87
CA VAL A 41 14.15 2.88 3.02
C VAL A 41 15.16 1.78 3.39
N PRO A 42 15.76 1.79 4.60
CA PRO A 42 16.64 0.72 5.03
C PRO A 42 15.85 -0.58 5.21
N ARG A 43 16.16 -1.60 4.41
CA ARG A 43 15.74 -2.97 4.68
C ARG A 43 16.49 -3.48 5.92
N LEU A 44 15.76 -3.91 6.93
CA LEU A 44 16.22 -4.97 7.83
C LEU A 44 15.38 -6.22 7.61
N LEU A 45 15.92 -7.01 6.68
CA LEU A 45 15.85 -8.45 6.50
C LEU A 45 15.10 -9.28 7.56
N SER A 46 14.05 -9.92 7.09
CA SER A 46 13.68 -11.35 7.19
C SER A 46 14.23 -12.19 8.35
N ASN A 47 13.32 -12.91 9.03
CA ASN A 47 13.49 -14.35 9.23
C ASN A 47 12.12 -15.04 9.24
N ASP A 48 11.93 -15.91 8.27
CA ASP A 48 10.87 -16.92 8.24
C ASP A 48 11.11 -17.95 9.34
N HIS A 49 10.10 -18.23 10.15
CA HIS A 49 9.96 -19.53 10.82
C HIS A 49 8.48 -19.88 10.92
N GLU A 50 8.01 -20.71 10.00
CA GLU A 50 6.88 -21.59 10.27
C GLU A 50 7.26 -22.49 11.46
N ASP A 51 6.50 -22.49 12.55
CA ASP A 51 5.88 -23.73 13.02
C ASP A 51 4.93 -23.53 14.22
N GLN A 52 3.77 -24.15 14.06
CA GLN A 52 3.07 -24.97 15.06
C GLN A 52 2.33 -24.31 16.24
N SER A 53 1.01 -24.23 16.04
CA SER A 53 -0.02 -24.63 17.01
C SER A 53 0.49 -25.60 18.09
N SER A 54 0.47 -25.21 19.38
CA SER A 54 0.04 -26.13 20.44
C SER A 54 -0.22 -25.45 21.78
N ARG A 55 -1.33 -25.86 22.39
CA ARG A 55 -1.74 -25.59 23.77
C ARG A 55 -0.71 -26.15 24.77
N ARG A 56 -0.50 -25.44 25.89
CA ARG A 56 -0.17 -25.97 27.26
C ARG A 56 -0.26 -24.77 28.22
N HIS A 57 -1.25 -24.63 29.12
CA HIS A 57 -1.49 -25.32 30.40
C HIS A 57 -0.27 -25.43 31.35
N GLY A 58 -0.32 -24.68 32.47
CA GLY A 58 0.44 -24.82 33.73
C GLY A 58 1.82 -24.16 33.75
N ASN A 59 2.29 -23.41 34.75
CA ASN A 59 1.99 -23.41 36.19
C ASN A 59 2.19 -22.02 36.83
N ALA A 60 1.49 -21.81 37.94
CA ALA A 60 1.59 -20.65 38.84
C ALA A 60 2.71 -20.79 39.89
N ARG A 61 3.05 -19.62 40.47
CA ARG A 61 3.97 -19.26 41.58
C ARG A 61 5.34 -18.76 41.07
N GLU A 62 5.83 -17.59 41.46
CA GLU A 62 5.73 -16.95 42.78
C GLU A 62 5.48 -15.43 42.71
N VAL A 63 4.90 -14.95 43.80
CA VAL A 63 4.59 -13.56 44.14
C VAL A 63 5.87 -12.74 44.19
N GLY A 64 6.00 -11.79 43.27
CA GLY A 64 6.88 -10.63 43.37
C GLY A 64 6.02 -9.39 43.28
N GLU A 65 5.99 -8.63 44.37
CA GLU A 65 5.23 -7.40 44.55
C GLU A 65 5.79 -6.30 43.64
N GLU A 66 5.29 -6.20 42.40
CA GLU A 66 5.50 -5.01 41.57
C GLU A 66 4.28 -4.11 41.70
N LYS A 67 4.39 -3.23 42.71
CA LYS A 67 3.67 -1.97 42.89
C LYS A 67 2.88 -1.55 41.65
N ASN A 68 1.56 -1.65 41.73
CA ASN A 68 0.57 -1.09 40.81
C ASN A 68 0.87 0.39 40.55
N THR A 69 1.76 0.66 39.62
CA THR A 69 1.96 1.97 39.03
C THR A 69 1.02 1.96 37.83
N PRO A 70 -0.03 2.79 37.80
CA PRO A 70 -0.81 2.96 36.59
C PRO A 70 0.19 3.26 35.48
N LEU A 71 0.26 2.41 34.46
CA LEU A 71 0.95 2.73 33.21
C LEU A 71 0.22 3.97 32.70
N THR A 72 0.72 5.12 33.11
CA THR A 72 0.25 6.40 32.63
C THR A 72 0.83 6.43 31.24
N SER A 73 0.02 6.03 30.26
CA SER A 73 0.40 6.13 28.86
C SER A 73 1.07 7.48 28.65
N PRO A 74 2.22 7.53 27.94
CA PRO A 74 2.85 8.81 27.66
C PRO A 74 1.79 9.78 27.13
N PRO A 75 1.84 11.07 27.53
CA PRO A 75 0.86 12.03 27.08
C PRO A 75 0.77 11.99 25.56
N PRO A 76 -0.45 12.04 24.98
CA PRO A 76 -0.62 11.93 23.54
C PRO A 76 0.27 12.96 22.84
N PRO A 77 0.91 12.59 21.72
CA PRO A 77 1.80 13.48 21.02
C PRO A 77 1.06 14.74 20.60
N ILE A 78 1.74 15.88 20.65
CA ILE A 78 1.21 17.11 20.05
C ILE A 78 1.16 16.87 18.54
N LEU A 79 -0.05 16.71 18.03
CA LEU A 79 -0.30 16.40 16.63
C LEU A 79 -0.07 17.64 15.76
N ASN A 80 0.76 17.50 14.75
CA ASN A 80 1.02 18.50 13.72
C ASN A 80 1.21 17.81 12.37
N TRP A 81 1.22 18.56 11.28
CA TRP A 81 1.24 17.98 9.94
C TRP A 81 2.44 17.07 9.65
N HIS A 82 3.58 17.21 10.34
CA HIS A 82 4.76 16.36 10.13
C HIS A 82 4.66 14.99 10.82
N ASN A 83 3.88 14.86 11.90
CA ASN A 83 3.73 13.60 12.64
C ASN A 83 2.30 13.04 12.57
N PHE A 84 1.43 13.67 11.79
CA PHE A 84 0.03 13.28 11.64
C PHE A 84 -0.12 11.90 11.00
N PHE A 85 0.63 11.65 9.92
CA PHE A 85 0.57 10.38 9.20
C PHE A 85 1.13 9.24 10.05
N ASP A 86 2.33 9.40 10.61
CA ASP A 86 2.92 8.42 11.52
C ASP A 86 2.00 8.13 12.72
N PHE A 87 1.33 9.15 13.27
CA PHE A 87 0.39 8.98 14.35
C PHE A 87 -0.84 8.15 13.95
N ILE A 88 -1.43 8.41 12.78
CA ILE A 88 -2.59 7.65 12.29
C ILE A 88 -2.19 6.22 11.95
N GLU A 89 -1.03 6.02 11.32
CA GLU A 89 -0.57 4.72 10.84
C GLU A 89 -0.05 3.82 11.98
N GLU A 90 0.68 4.37 12.95
CA GLU A 90 1.32 3.57 14.01
C GLU A 90 0.66 3.71 15.39
N ALA A 91 0.17 4.88 15.76
CA ALA A 91 -0.16 5.18 17.16
C ALA A 91 -1.65 5.11 17.51
N ALA A 92 -2.53 5.61 16.63
CA ALA A 92 -3.98 5.55 16.85
C ALA A 92 -4.48 4.10 16.76
N GLY A 93 -3.88 3.31 15.86
CA GLY A 93 -4.45 2.05 15.41
C GLY A 93 -5.80 2.28 14.72
N CYS A 94 -6.24 1.31 13.94
CA CYS A 94 -7.60 1.32 13.41
C CYS A 94 -8.18 -0.08 13.41
N SER A 95 -9.26 -0.28 14.16
CA SER A 95 -9.96 -1.56 14.24
C SER A 95 -10.91 -1.73 13.05
N ASN A 96 -11.46 -0.64 12.53
CA ASN A 96 -12.36 -0.60 11.39
C ASN A 96 -11.76 0.24 10.25
N LEU A 97 -10.76 -0.32 9.57
CA LEU A 97 -10.13 0.30 8.41
C LEU A 97 -10.85 -0.13 7.14
N GLU A 98 -11.48 0.81 6.45
CA GLU A 98 -12.15 0.55 5.18
C GLU A 98 -11.40 1.19 4.03
N MET A 99 -11.30 0.47 2.92
CA MET A 99 -10.67 0.97 1.72
C MET A 99 -11.76 1.45 0.74
N LEU A 100 -11.91 2.76 0.60
CA LEU A 100 -12.98 3.42 -0.15
C LEU A 100 -12.50 3.89 -1.52
N GLY A 101 -13.40 3.81 -2.49
CA GLY A 101 -13.14 4.14 -3.89
C GLY A 101 -12.20 3.16 -4.59
N GLY A 102 -11.61 3.67 -5.67
CA GLY A 102 -10.74 2.99 -6.61
C GLY A 102 -11.47 2.14 -7.66
N ILE A 103 -10.74 1.88 -8.75
CA ILE A 103 -11.15 1.03 -9.86
C ILE A 103 -10.21 -0.18 -9.96
N MET A 104 -10.75 -1.34 -10.36
CA MET A 104 -9.93 -2.53 -10.57
C MET A 104 -9.16 -2.42 -11.89
N VAL A 105 -7.83 -2.39 -11.79
CA VAL A 105 -6.89 -2.42 -12.93
C VAL A 105 -6.08 -3.71 -12.84
N GLY A 106 -6.60 -4.77 -13.47
CA GLY A 106 -6.09 -6.12 -13.26
C GLY A 106 -6.47 -6.65 -11.87
N GLU A 107 -5.48 -7.04 -11.08
CA GLU A 107 -5.66 -7.52 -9.70
C GLU A 107 -5.48 -6.41 -8.65
N VAL A 108 -5.10 -5.20 -9.07
CA VAL A 108 -4.85 -4.06 -8.18
C VAL A 108 -6.06 -3.13 -8.23
N ARG A 109 -6.49 -2.63 -7.07
CA ARG A 109 -7.44 -1.52 -7.01
C ARG A 109 -6.65 -0.21 -6.98
N ASP A 110 -6.76 0.59 -8.03
CA ASP A 110 -6.07 1.88 -8.16
C ASP A 110 -7.04 3.01 -7.83
N GLY A 111 -6.56 4.05 -7.14
CA GLY A 111 -7.38 5.19 -6.70
C GLY A 111 -8.04 5.05 -5.33
N ASP A 112 -8.01 3.87 -4.69
CA ASP A 112 -8.61 3.67 -3.37
C ASP A 112 -7.82 4.33 -2.24
N LYS A 113 -8.49 4.59 -1.10
CA LYS A 113 -7.90 5.20 0.09
C LYS A 113 -8.37 4.47 1.35
N ALA A 114 -7.46 4.25 2.29
CA ALA A 114 -7.77 3.72 3.60
C ALA A 114 -8.39 4.81 4.49
N VAL A 115 -9.56 4.54 5.05
CA VAL A 115 -10.28 5.44 5.96
C VAL A 115 -10.55 4.68 7.24
N CYS A 116 -10.13 5.25 8.37
CA CYS A 116 -10.44 4.68 9.67
C CYS A 116 -11.85 5.10 10.12
N LEU A 117 -12.70 4.12 10.41
CA LEU A 117 -14.08 4.31 10.85
C LEU A 117 -14.29 3.98 12.33
N ASP A 118 -13.21 3.94 13.11
CA ASP A 118 -13.28 3.81 14.57
C ASP A 118 -13.94 5.05 15.19
N ASN A 119 -14.73 4.82 16.25
CA ASN A 119 -15.39 5.90 16.98
C ASN A 119 -14.37 6.91 17.52
N GLY A 120 -14.60 8.20 17.26
CA GLY A 120 -13.75 9.31 17.71
C GLY A 120 -12.65 9.71 16.73
N VAL A 121 -12.39 8.90 15.69
CA VAL A 121 -11.48 9.24 14.58
C VAL A 121 -12.23 9.31 13.25
N ALA A 122 -13.29 8.51 13.09
CA ALA A 122 -14.14 8.51 11.90
C ALA A 122 -14.64 9.92 11.53
N PRO A 123 -14.64 10.28 10.24
CA PRO A 123 -15.30 11.50 9.78
C PRO A 123 -16.76 11.50 10.25
N THR A 124 -17.24 12.61 10.80
CA THR A 124 -18.65 12.68 11.21
C THR A 124 -19.52 13.02 9.99
N PRO A 125 -20.48 12.17 9.59
CA PRO A 125 -21.38 12.48 8.48
C PRO A 125 -22.06 13.85 8.67
N GLY A 126 -22.10 14.65 7.61
CA GLY A 126 -22.60 16.03 7.62
C GLY A 126 -21.65 17.07 8.22
N ALA A 127 -20.56 16.65 8.88
CA ALA A 127 -19.54 17.52 9.46
C ALA A 127 -18.12 17.15 8.99
N CYS A 128 -18.01 16.64 7.76
CA CYS A 128 -16.75 16.36 7.08
C CYS A 128 -16.74 16.96 5.67
N LEU A 129 -15.54 17.32 5.21
CA LEU A 129 -15.29 17.93 3.91
C LEU A 129 -14.23 17.12 3.17
N VAL A 130 -14.55 16.69 1.95
CA VAL A 130 -13.61 16.09 1.01
C VAL A 130 -13.30 17.13 -0.07
N LEU A 131 -12.01 17.38 -0.29
CA LEU A 131 -11.53 18.26 -1.35
C LEU A 131 -11.12 17.40 -2.54
N SER A 132 -11.94 17.42 -3.59
CA SER A 132 -11.67 16.68 -4.81
C SER A 132 -10.90 17.54 -5.80
N PHE A 133 -9.73 17.09 -6.20
CA PHE A 133 -8.92 17.72 -7.25
C PHE A 133 -8.84 16.86 -8.52
N GLY A 134 -9.63 15.78 -8.60
CA GLY A 134 -9.87 15.00 -9.81
C GLY A 134 -8.61 14.45 -10.48
N ILE A 135 -7.83 13.63 -9.78
CA ILE A 135 -6.66 12.98 -10.37
C ILE A 135 -7.11 11.90 -11.34
N ASN A 136 -6.54 11.88 -12.55
CA ASN A 136 -6.74 10.80 -13.55
C ASN A 136 -8.21 10.51 -13.91
N ASN A 137 -9.13 11.46 -13.72
CA ASN A 137 -10.57 11.27 -13.91
C ASN A 137 -11.15 10.10 -13.09
N GLU A 138 -10.62 9.89 -11.88
CA GLU A 138 -11.10 8.91 -10.92
C GLU A 138 -11.72 9.67 -9.74
N TRP A 139 -12.98 9.37 -9.43
CA TRP A 139 -13.78 10.07 -8.40
C TRP A 139 -14.50 9.11 -7.46
N SER A 140 -14.26 7.80 -7.56
CA SER A 140 -15.02 6.82 -6.76
C SER A 140 -14.73 6.92 -5.27
N PHE A 141 -13.56 7.46 -4.87
CA PHE A 141 -13.32 7.82 -3.47
C PHE A 141 -14.24 8.97 -3.04
N ASP A 142 -14.32 10.03 -3.84
CA ASP A 142 -15.18 11.18 -3.56
C ASP A 142 -16.64 10.77 -3.48
N ASP A 143 -17.11 9.95 -4.42
CA ASP A 143 -18.46 9.41 -4.45
C ASP A 143 -18.76 8.56 -3.20
N ALA A 144 -17.83 7.67 -2.81
CA ALA A 144 -17.97 6.86 -1.60
C ALA A 144 -18.05 7.71 -0.33
N MET A 145 -17.28 8.80 -0.26
CA MET A 145 -17.33 9.73 0.87
C MET A 145 -18.58 10.61 0.85
N GLU A 146 -19.14 10.93 -0.32
CA GLU A 146 -20.44 11.59 -0.44
C GLU A 146 -21.56 10.67 0.07
N GLU A 147 -21.56 9.39 -0.32
CA GLU A 147 -22.50 8.38 0.15
C GLU A 147 -22.37 8.14 1.66
N TYR A 148 -21.14 8.14 2.19
CA TYR A 148 -20.89 8.12 3.62
C TYR A 148 -21.49 9.34 4.36
N GLY A 149 -21.72 10.44 3.64
CA GLY A 149 -22.38 11.64 4.15
C GLY A 149 -21.44 12.86 4.30
N CYS A 150 -20.24 12.83 3.73
CA CYS A 150 -19.37 14.00 3.69
C CYS A 150 -19.78 14.95 2.56
N ARG A 151 -19.46 16.23 2.74
CA ARG A 151 -19.57 17.20 1.65
C ARG A 151 -18.36 17.09 0.75
N VAL A 152 -18.56 16.85 -0.55
CA VAL A 152 -17.48 16.89 -1.54
C VAL A 152 -17.44 18.29 -2.18
N THR A 153 -16.23 18.84 -2.33
CA THR A 153 -16.00 20.10 -3.06
C THR A 153 -14.96 19.87 -4.15
N TYR A 154 -15.40 19.97 -5.40
CA TYR A 154 -14.55 19.85 -6.58
C TYR A 154 -13.83 21.17 -6.85
N LEU A 155 -12.51 21.13 -6.85
CA LEU A 155 -11.66 22.27 -7.12
C LEU A 155 -11.38 22.39 -8.62
N PRO A 156 -11.48 23.60 -9.20
CA PRO A 156 -11.10 23.83 -10.59
C PRO A 156 -9.59 23.67 -10.76
N TYR A 157 -9.20 23.07 -11.88
CA TYR A 157 -7.82 22.87 -12.31
C TYR A 157 -7.22 24.15 -12.92
#